data_AF-A0A494YVK0-F1
#
_entry.id   AF-A0A494YVK0-F1
#
_cell.length_a   1.000
_cell.length_b   1.000
_cell.length_c   1.000
_cell.angle_alpha   90.00
_cell.angle_beta   90.00
_cell.angle_gamma   90.00
#
_symmetry.space_group_name_H-M   'P 1'
#
loop_
_entity.id
_entity.type
_entity.pdbx_description
1 polymer ?
#
loop_
_entity_poly.entity_id
_entity_poly.type
_entity_poly.pdbx_seq_one_letter_code
_entity_poly.pdbx_strand_id
1 'polypeptide(L)'
;MTLIGIGVIIIGIAVLILSIFIGHALNNLANVLQGVDKTVEQLPKQLDDIMKETAGMISESNNTLVDVNDKLRQLSPLFYVVGDVGKVTRKFSSSLVDATESVKTKTEGEADGTEKDKAGGIYGTFALAYYWLKKRKEMKS
;
A
#
# COMPACT_ATOMS: atom_id res chain seq x y z
N MET A 1 -18.13 -63.80 70.39
CA MET A 1 -17.86 -62.47 69.84
C MET A 1 -19.07 -61.59 70.11
N THR A 2 -18.91 -60.47 70.81
CA THR A 2 -20.03 -59.54 71.10
C THR A 2 -20.40 -58.77 69.82
N LEU A 3 -21.67 -58.40 69.66
CA LEU A 3 -22.16 -57.58 68.53
C LEU A 3 -21.33 -56.28 68.36
N ILE A 4 -20.79 -55.77 69.47
CA ILE A 4 -19.90 -54.60 69.51
C ILE A 4 -18.62 -54.84 68.69
N GLY A 5 -17.98 -56.00 68.81
CA GLY A 5 -16.73 -56.30 68.10
C GLY A 5 -16.91 -56.35 66.58
N ILE A 6 -18.03 -56.88 66.10
CA ILE A 6 -18.36 -56.90 64.67
C ILE A 6 -18.65 -55.47 64.17
N GLY A 7 -19.36 -54.66 64.96
CA GLY A 7 -19.64 -53.26 64.63
C GLY A 7 -18.37 -52.41 64.47
N VAL A 8 -17.40 -52.58 65.36
CA VAL A 8 -16.11 -51.85 65.27
C VAL A 8 -15.35 -52.20 63.99
N ILE A 9 -15.37 -53.47 63.56
CA ILE A 9 -14.70 -53.89 62.32
C ILE A 9 -15.34 -53.24 61.09
N ILE A 10 -16.67 -53.19 61.04
CA ILE A 10 -17.40 -52.57 59.91
C ILE A 10 -17.10 -51.07 59.84
N ILE A 11 -17.12 -50.37 60.98
CA ILE A 11 -16.79 -48.95 61.05
C ILE A 11 -15.35 -48.71 60.64
N GLY A 12 -14.41 -49.55 61.09
CA GLY A 12 -13.00 -49.47 60.71
C GLY A 12 -12.80 -49.55 59.20
N ILE A 13 -13.47 -50.49 58.53
CA ILE A 13 -13.41 -50.63 57.07
C ILE A 13 -14.00 -49.40 56.36
N ALA A 14 -15.13 -48.88 56.84
CA ALA A 14 -15.76 -47.69 56.28
C ALA A 14 -14.86 -46.45 56.38
N VAL A 15 -14.22 -46.25 57.53
CA VAL A 15 -13.25 -45.16 57.74
C VAL A 15 -12.02 -45.33 56.86
N LEU A 16 -11.55 -46.56 56.65
CA LEU A 16 -10.41 -46.85 55.78
C LEU A 16 -10.70 -46.46 54.33
N ILE A 17 -11.87 -46.84 53.80
CA ILE A 17 -12.33 -46.45 52.47
C ILE A 17 -12.44 -44.92 52.35
N LEU A 18 -13.03 -44.27 53.36
CA LEU A 18 -13.18 -42.82 53.40
C LEU A 18 -11.82 -42.09 53.42
N SER A 19 -10.85 -42.62 54.17
CA SER A 19 -9.49 -42.07 54.23
C SER A 19 -8.78 -42.15 52.88
N ILE A 20 -8.98 -43.23 52.11
CA ILE A 20 -8.39 -43.36 50.76
C ILE A 20 -8.99 -42.28 49.84
N PHE A 21 -10.30 -42.07 49.90
CA PHE A 21 -10.98 -41.06 49.09
C PHE A 21 -10.50 -39.64 49.41
N ILE A 22 -10.38 -39.30 50.71
CA ILE A 22 -9.83 -38.01 51.15
C ILE A 22 -8.37 -37.87 50.70
N GLY A 23 -7.56 -38.91 50.84
CA GLY A 23 -6.17 -38.89 50.38
C GLY A 23 -6.06 -38.55 48.89
N HIS A 24 -6.93 -39.12 48.06
CA HIS A 24 -6.99 -38.80 46.63
C HIS A 24 -7.40 -37.34 46.36
N ALA A 25 -8.42 -36.85 47.07
CA ALA A 25 -8.87 -35.46 46.94
C ALA A 25 -7.79 -34.44 47.37
N LEU A 26 -7.11 -34.71 48.49
CA LEU A 26 -6.02 -33.86 48.98
C LEU A 26 -4.82 -33.86 48.04
N ASN A 27 -4.49 -35.01 47.44
CA ASN A 27 -3.41 -35.08 46.45
C ASN A 27 -3.72 -34.26 45.19
N ASN A 28 -4.97 -34.30 44.72
CA ASN A 28 -5.40 -33.47 43.61
C ASN A 28 -5.33 -31.97 43.96
N LEU A 29 -5.73 -31.59 45.17
CA LEU A 29 -5.64 -30.21 45.64
C LEU A 29 -4.17 -29.75 45.78
N ALA A 30 -3.29 -30.62 46.28
CA ALA A 30 -1.86 -30.35 46.36
C ALA A 30 -1.24 -30.09 44.98
N ASN A 31 -1.63 -30.87 43.97
CA ASN A 31 -1.18 -30.66 42.59
C ASN A 31 -1.66 -29.31 42.03
N VAL A 32 -2.91 -28.92 42.31
CA VAL A 32 -3.43 -27.60 41.91
C VAL A 32 -2.65 -26.49 42.61
N LEU A 33 -2.41 -26.60 43.92
CA LEU A 33 -1.69 -25.59 44.68
C LEU A 33 -0.25 -25.44 44.18
N GLN A 34 0.43 -26.55 43.87
CA GLN A 34 1.76 -26.52 43.26
C GLN A 34 1.75 -25.92 41.84
N GLY A 35 0.67 -26.10 41.08
CA GLY A 35 0.47 -25.44 39.79
C GLY A 35 0.26 -23.93 39.93
N VAL A 36 -0.47 -23.49 40.96
CA VAL A 36 -0.65 -22.08 41.30
C VAL A 36 0.66 -21.44 41.73
N ASP A 37 1.46 -22.11 42.57
CA ASP A 37 2.78 -21.62 42.99
C ASP A 37 3.70 -21.38 41.77
N LYS A 38 3.75 -22.34 40.84
CA LYS A 38 4.50 -22.17 39.58
C LYS A 38 3.97 -21.01 38.74
N THR A 39 2.66 -20.83 38.68
CA THR A 39 2.04 -19.72 37.93
C THR A 39 2.36 -18.38 38.57
N VAL A 40 2.26 -18.27 39.89
CA VAL A 40 2.58 -17.04 40.64
C VAL A 40 4.05 -16.66 40.49
N GLU A 41 4.95 -17.64 40.40
CA GLU A 41 6.38 -17.37 40.21
C GLU A 41 6.75 -17.03 38.75
N GLN A 42 6.07 -17.63 37.77
CA GLN A 42 6.40 -17.48 36.35
C GLN A 42 5.67 -16.33 35.66
N LEU A 43 4.44 -16.01 36.08
CA LEU A 43 3.62 -14.97 35.44
C LEU A 43 4.30 -13.59 35.46
N PRO A 44 4.90 -13.12 36.58
CA PRO A 44 5.62 -11.84 36.58
C PRO A 44 6.79 -11.82 35.61
N LYS A 45 7.55 -12.92 35.51
CA LYS A 45 8.69 -13.05 34.58
C LYS A 45 8.22 -12.99 33.12
N GLN A 46 7.16 -13.72 32.78
CA GLN A 46 6.59 -13.71 31.43
C GLN A 46 6.02 -12.33 31.06
N LEU A 47 5.38 -11.63 32.01
CA LEU A 47 4.89 -10.28 31.78
C LEU A 47 6.04 -9.28 31.60
N ASP A 48 7.12 -9.41 32.37
CA ASP A 48 8.32 -8.57 32.20
C ASP A 48 8.97 -8.78 30.83
N ASP A 49 9.09 -10.03 30.38
CA ASP A 49 9.61 -10.36 29.04
C ASP A 49 8.73 -9.78 27.93
N ILE A 50 7.40 -9.95 28.01
CA ILE A 50 6.45 -9.38 27.05
C ILE A 50 6.52 -7.85 27.05
N MET A 51 6.60 -7.22 28.23
CA MET A 51 6.71 -5.76 28.34
C MET A 51 8.03 -5.26 27.76
N LYS A 52 9.13 -5.99 27.96
CA LYS A 52 10.43 -5.67 27.37
C LYS A 52 10.43 -5.81 25.85
N GLU A 53 9.83 -6.88 25.33
CA GLU A 53 9.67 -7.06 23.88
C GLU A 53 8.74 -6.02 23.28
N THR A 54 7.66 -5.66 23.97
CA THR A 54 6.75 -4.57 23.58
C THR A 54 7.46 -3.21 23.59
N ALA A 55 8.27 -2.92 24.61
CA ALA A 55 9.09 -1.71 24.65
C ALA A 55 10.10 -1.68 23.49
N GLY A 56 10.72 -2.82 23.17
CA GLY A 56 11.55 -2.99 21.99
C GLY A 56 10.78 -2.73 20.69
N MET A 57 9.58 -3.28 20.55
CA MET A 57 8.70 -3.08 19.41
C MET A 57 8.26 -1.62 19.24
N ILE A 58 7.95 -0.92 20.34
CA ILE A 58 7.64 0.52 20.32
C ILE A 58 8.87 1.32 19.88
N SER A 59 10.05 0.98 20.41
CA SER A 59 11.31 1.63 20.00
C SER A 59 11.59 1.43 18.52
N GLU A 60 11.45 0.20 18.02
CA GLU A 60 11.69 -0.12 16.61
C GLU A 60 10.63 0.47 15.70
N SER A 61 9.37 0.53 16.15
CA SER A 61 8.31 1.26 15.47
C SER A 61 8.65 2.74 15.37
N ASN A 62 9.15 3.37 16.44
CA ASN A 62 9.61 4.76 16.39
C ASN A 62 10.76 4.95 15.38
N ASN A 63 11.76 4.06 15.40
CA ASN A 63 12.85 4.10 14.43
C ASN A 63 12.34 3.93 12.99
N THR A 64 11.40 3.02 12.78
CA THR A 64 10.76 2.78 11.49
C THR A 64 9.98 4.01 11.02
N LEU A 65 9.25 4.68 11.92
CA LEU A 65 8.52 5.91 11.59
C LEU A 65 9.47 7.04 11.19
N VAL A 66 10.63 7.16 11.85
CA VAL A 66 11.68 8.11 11.47
C VAL A 66 12.24 7.77 10.09
N ASP A 67 12.58 6.51 9.82
CA ASP A 67 13.09 6.06 8.52
C ASP A 67 12.07 6.25 7.39
N VAL A 68 10.80 5.91 7.64
CA VAL A 68 9.71 6.13 6.68
C VAL A 68 9.54 7.62 6.39
N ASN A 69 9.55 8.48 7.41
CA ASN A 69 9.50 9.93 7.23
C ASN A 69 10.67 10.43 6.39
N ASP A 70 11.90 9.97 6.66
CA ASP A 70 13.09 10.36 5.91
C ASP A 70 13.05 9.86 4.46
N LYS A 71 12.56 8.64 4.22
CA LYS A 71 12.34 8.10 2.88
C LYS A 71 11.27 8.87 2.12
N LEU A 72 10.15 9.25 2.77
CA LEU A 72 9.12 10.08 2.15
C LEU A 72 9.62 11.48 1.80
N ARG A 73 10.47 12.08 2.65
CA ARG A 73 11.17 13.34 2.34
C ARG A 73 12.07 13.18 1.11
N GLN A 74 12.80 12.08 1.00
CA GLN A 74 13.63 11.77 -0.17
C GLN A 74 12.82 11.51 -1.44
N LEU A 75 11.58 11.02 -1.32
CA LEU A 75 10.66 10.84 -2.44
C LEU A 75 9.90 12.12 -2.83
N SER A 76 9.90 13.16 -1.98
CA SER A 76 9.22 14.45 -2.26
C SER A 76 9.59 15.06 -3.63
N PRO A 77 10.86 15.09 -4.07
CA PRO A 77 11.25 15.51 -5.42
C PRO A 77 10.55 14.73 -6.54
N LEU A 78 10.32 13.43 -6.35
CA LEU A 78 9.65 12.61 -7.37
C LEU A 78 8.18 13.01 -7.55
N PHE A 79 7.51 13.45 -6.49
CA PHE A 79 6.16 14.01 -6.59
C PHE A 79 6.12 15.29 -7.45
N TYR A 80 7.16 16.15 -7.36
CA TYR A 80 7.29 17.31 -8.24
C TYR A 80 7.53 16.89 -9.69
N VAL A 81 8.38 15.89 -9.94
CA VAL A 81 8.63 15.36 -11.30
C VAL A 81 7.33 14.82 -11.91
N VAL A 82 6.53 14.06 -11.18
CA VAL A 82 5.23 13.56 -11.66
C VAL A 82 4.28 14.72 -11.97
N GLY A 83 4.23 15.75 -11.12
CA GLY A 83 3.42 16.94 -11.35
C GLY A 83 3.83 17.71 -12.61
N ASP A 84 5.13 17.86 -12.84
CA ASP A 84 5.65 18.55 -14.03
C ASP A 84 5.45 17.73 -15.30
N VAL A 85 5.60 16.40 -15.26
CA VAL A 85 5.22 15.52 -16.36
C VAL A 85 3.72 15.65 -16.67
N GLY A 86 2.85 15.66 -15.66
CA GLY A 86 1.41 15.88 -15.86
C GLY A 86 1.10 17.23 -16.52
N LYS A 87 1.79 18.31 -16.13
CA LYS A 87 1.67 19.63 -16.80
C LYS A 87 2.15 19.57 -18.24
N VAL A 88 3.27 18.90 -18.51
CA VAL A 88 3.83 18.75 -19.87
C VAL A 88 2.87 17.97 -20.75
N THR A 89 2.34 16.83 -20.30
CA THR A 89 1.35 16.05 -21.06
C THR A 89 0.08 16.85 -21.31
N ARG A 90 -0.41 17.62 -20.31
CA ARG A 90 -1.61 18.44 -20.47
C ARG A 90 -1.40 19.61 -21.42
N LYS A 91 -0.24 20.30 -21.36
CA LYS A 91 0.14 21.33 -22.32
C LYS A 91 0.32 20.77 -23.73
N PHE A 92 0.96 19.61 -23.86
CA PHE A 92 1.12 18.93 -25.14
C PHE A 92 -0.24 18.56 -25.73
N SER A 93 -1.15 17.99 -24.93
CA SER A 93 -2.52 17.69 -25.35
C SER A 93 -3.27 18.93 -25.79
N SER A 94 -3.18 20.05 -25.05
CA SER A 94 -3.87 21.29 -25.45
C SER A 94 -3.28 21.83 -26.76
N SER A 95 -1.95 21.87 -26.89
CA SER A 95 -1.29 22.32 -28.12
C SER A 95 -1.66 21.46 -29.32
N LEU A 96 -1.86 20.14 -29.13
CA LEU A 96 -2.32 19.25 -30.19
C LEU A 96 -3.77 19.53 -30.59
N VAL A 97 -4.64 19.79 -29.62
CA VAL A 97 -6.05 20.20 -29.86
C VAL A 97 -6.09 21.55 -30.57
N ASP A 98 -5.37 22.57 -30.08
CA ASP A 98 -5.30 23.91 -30.67
C ASP A 98 -4.73 23.86 -32.10
N ALA A 99 -3.70 23.04 -32.34
CA ALA A 99 -3.12 22.85 -33.67
C ALA A 99 -4.10 22.13 -34.62
N THR A 100 -4.83 21.14 -34.13
CA THR A 100 -5.84 20.42 -34.92
C THR A 100 -7.04 21.32 -35.22
N GLU A 101 -7.49 22.10 -34.24
CA GLU A 101 -8.61 23.03 -34.35
C GLU A 101 -8.26 24.20 -35.26
N SER A 102 -7.04 24.76 -35.20
CA SER A 102 -6.58 25.81 -36.11
C SER A 102 -6.43 25.33 -37.56
N VAL A 103 -6.05 24.07 -37.80
CA VAL A 103 -6.08 23.44 -39.13
C VAL A 103 -7.52 23.21 -39.60
N LYS A 104 -8.43 22.82 -38.69
CA LYS A 104 -9.84 22.61 -38.98
C LYS A 104 -10.59 23.92 -39.26
N THR A 105 -10.37 24.99 -38.49
CA THR A 105 -10.96 26.31 -38.72
C THR A 105 -10.39 27.00 -39.97
N LYS A 106 -9.12 26.74 -40.34
CA LYS A 106 -8.59 27.19 -41.64
C LYS A 106 -9.13 26.40 -42.84
N THR A 107 -9.84 25.29 -42.59
CA THR A 107 -10.48 24.48 -43.63
C THR A 107 -12.02 24.67 -43.64
N GLU A 108 -12.64 25.01 -42.51
CA GLU A 108 -14.10 25.21 -42.37
C GLU A 108 -14.53 26.69 -42.42
N GLY A 109 -13.61 27.65 -42.24
CA GLY A 109 -13.90 29.09 -42.30
C GLY A 109 -13.86 29.73 -43.70
N GLU A 110 -13.58 28.96 -44.75
CA GLU A 110 -13.51 29.46 -46.14
C GLU A 110 -14.36 28.59 -47.09
N ALA A 111 -15.50 28.11 -46.59
CA ALA A 111 -16.50 27.36 -47.36
C ALA A 111 -17.80 28.15 -47.59
N ASP A 112 -17.77 29.49 -47.47
CA ASP A 112 -18.86 30.33 -47.95
C ASP A 112 -18.31 31.57 -48.66
N GLY A 113 -18.58 31.64 -49.96
CA GLY A 113 -18.39 32.83 -50.79
C GLY A 113 -16.97 33.07 -51.32
N THR A 114 -16.64 32.47 -52.46
CA THR A 114 -16.50 33.15 -53.77
C THR A 114 -15.46 32.41 -54.61
N GLU A 115 -15.87 32.04 -55.82
CA GLU A 115 -15.01 31.63 -56.92
C GLU A 115 -13.69 32.43 -56.97
N LYS A 116 -12.55 31.74 -56.93
CA LYS A 116 -11.39 32.04 -57.78
C LYS A 116 -10.31 30.95 -57.70
N ASP A 117 -10.23 30.23 -58.80
CA ASP A 117 -9.04 29.62 -59.38
C ASP A 117 -8.21 28.67 -58.52
N LYS A 118 -8.70 27.43 -58.54
CA LYS A 118 -7.89 26.23 -58.51
C LYS A 118 -6.75 26.29 -59.55
N ALA A 119 -5.58 26.74 -59.12
CA ALA A 119 -4.30 26.32 -59.71
C ALA A 119 -3.58 25.42 -58.69
N GLY A 120 -4.20 24.27 -58.39
CA GLY A 120 -3.80 23.35 -57.34
C GLY A 120 -2.40 22.75 -57.54
N GLY A 121 -1.58 22.89 -56.49
CA GLY A 121 -0.53 21.96 -56.06
C GLY A 121 0.75 21.85 -56.90
N ILE A 122 0.69 21.95 -58.21
CA ILE A 122 1.83 21.65 -59.10
C ILE A 122 1.92 22.64 -60.25
N TYR A 123 0.80 22.94 -60.91
CA TYR A 123 0.78 23.91 -62.01
C TYR A 123 1.17 25.33 -61.58
N GLY A 124 0.84 25.75 -60.35
CA GLY A 124 1.30 27.02 -59.78
C GLY A 124 2.83 27.08 -59.61
N THR A 125 3.44 25.97 -59.16
CA THR A 125 4.90 25.89 -59.02
C THR A 125 5.61 25.89 -60.38
N PHE A 126 5.05 25.22 -61.39
CA PHE A 126 5.58 25.21 -62.76
C PHE A 126 5.50 26.57 -63.44
N ALA A 127 4.41 27.32 -63.25
CA ALA A 127 4.27 28.68 -63.80
C ALA A 127 5.27 29.65 -63.18
N LEU A 128 5.48 29.58 -61.86
CA LEU A 128 6.47 30.40 -61.15
C LEU A 128 7.91 30.06 -61.57
N ALA A 129 8.21 28.76 -61.72
CA ALA A 129 9.52 28.31 -62.20
C ALA A 129 9.81 28.82 -63.63
N TYR A 130 8.82 28.74 -64.53
CA TYR A 130 8.97 29.24 -65.91
C TYR A 130 9.19 30.76 -65.97
N TYR A 131 8.46 31.52 -65.16
CA TYR A 131 8.58 32.99 -65.12
C TYR A 131 9.96 33.45 -64.63
N TRP A 132 10.50 32.78 -63.59
CA TRP A 132 11.83 33.09 -63.05
C TRP A 132 12.95 32.77 -64.05
N LEU A 133 12.78 31.68 -64.82
CA LEU A 133 13.75 31.25 -65.83
C LEU A 133 13.78 32.21 -67.03
N LYS A 134 12.62 32.74 -67.45
CA LYS A 134 12.53 33.76 -68.50
C LYS A 134 13.24 35.06 -68.11
N LYS A 135 13.05 35.51 -66.86
CA LYS A 135 13.67 36.75 -66.34
C LYS A 135 15.21 36.70 -66.32
N ARG A 136 15.81 35.52 -66.20
CA ARG A 136 17.27 35.35 -66.30
C ARG A 136 17.82 35.44 -67.73
N LYS A 137 17.00 35.16 -68.75
CA LYS A 137 17.42 35.21 -70.15
C LYS A 137 17.45 36.65 -70.70
N GLU A 138 16.55 37.51 -70.23
CA GLU A 138 16.48 38.92 -70.61
C GLU A 138 17.58 39.78 -69.97
N MET A 139 18.30 39.28 -68.96
CA MET A 139 19.44 39.99 -68.34
C MET A 139 20.80 39.62 -68.95
N LYS A 140 20.84 38.83 -70.04
CA LYS A 140 22.09 38.38 -70.66
C LYS A 140 22.23 38.69 -72.16
N SER A 141 21.40 39.56 -72.72
CA SER A 141 21.58 40.13 -74.06
C SER A 141 21.00 41.53 -74.15
#